data_AF-Q029L4-F1
#
_entry.id   AF-Q029L4-F1
#
_cell.length_a   1.000
_cell.length_b   1.000
_cell.length_c   1.000
_cell.angle_alpha   90.00
_cell.angle_beta   90.00
_cell.angle_gamma   90.00
#
_symmetry.space_group_name_H-M   'P 1'
#
loop_
_entity.id
_entity.type
_entity.pdbx_description
1 polymer ?
#
loop_
_entity_poly.entity_id
_entity_poly.type
_entity_poly.pdbx_seq_one_letter_code
_entity_poly.pdbx_strand_id
1 'polypeptide(L)'
;MKIRARKFNGRCAKHKAYNPPVDGFGGIRGNCARCILLFEIWESSLNLNKLIRRFDPAYDDVQRPASPLNDPDPRQLSLLAD
;
A
#
# COMPACT_ATOMS: atom_id res chain seq x y z
N MET A 1 10.90 8.66 7.90
CA MET A 1 11.50 7.89 6.79
C MET A 1 11.39 8.67 5.48
N LYS A 2 12.33 8.56 4.52
CA LYS A 2 12.26 9.25 3.21
C LYS A 2 12.37 8.24 2.06
N ILE A 3 11.30 8.08 1.28
CA ILE A 3 11.27 7.27 0.05
C ILE A 3 11.40 8.22 -1.14
N ARG A 4 12.51 8.15 -1.89
CA ARG A 4 12.73 9.00 -3.07
C ARG A 4 12.13 8.37 -4.32
N ALA A 5 11.45 9.17 -5.15
CA ALA A 5 11.02 8.72 -6.47
C ALA A 5 12.24 8.36 -7.33
N ARG A 6 12.26 7.14 -7.90
CA ARG A 6 13.31 6.64 -8.78
C ARG A 6 12.71 6.45 -10.18
N LYS A 7 13.30 7.08 -11.20
CA LYS A 7 12.99 6.76 -12.59
C LYS A 7 13.75 5.49 -12.96
N PHE A 8 13.05 4.45 -13.38
CA PHE A 8 13.65 3.17 -13.77
C PHE A 8 13.51 2.97 -15.29
N ASN A 9 14.63 3.01 -16.01
CA ASN A 9 14.68 2.85 -17.46
C ASN A 9 15.08 1.41 -17.84
N GLY A 10 14.34 0.43 -17.34
CA GLY A 10 14.57 -0.99 -17.63
C GLY A 10 14.10 -1.39 -19.04
N ARG A 11 14.92 -2.15 -19.77
CA ARG A 11 14.57 -2.74 -21.08
C ARG A 11 15.06 -4.18 -21.19
N CYS A 12 14.34 -5.03 -21.91
CA CYS A 12 14.76 -6.38 -22.27
C CYS A 12 15.44 -6.40 -23.64
N ALA A 13 16.62 -7.02 -23.76
CA ALA A 13 17.35 -7.10 -25.03
C ALA A 13 16.61 -7.97 -26.07
N LYS A 14 15.97 -9.06 -25.61
CA LYS A 14 15.23 -9.99 -26.46
C LYS A 14 13.83 -9.48 -26.81
N HIS A 15 13.18 -8.75 -25.89
CA HIS A 15 11.81 -8.27 -26.04
C HIS A 15 11.77 -6.74 -25.92
N LYS A 16 12.23 -6.05 -26.97
CA LYS A 16 12.33 -4.58 -26.98
C LYS A 16 10.97 -3.87 -26.93
N ALA A 17 9.92 -4.53 -27.40
CA ALA A 17 8.56 -3.99 -27.44
C ALA A 17 7.76 -4.25 -26.17
N TYR A 18 8.25 -5.10 -25.26
CA TYR A 18 7.51 -5.43 -24.05
C TYR A 18 7.44 -4.22 -23.12
N ASN A 19 6.22 -3.82 -22.78
CA ASN A 19 5.90 -2.66 -21.95
C ASN A 19 4.96 -3.06 -20.81
N PRO A 20 5.46 -3.20 -19.56
CA PRO A 20 4.66 -3.68 -18.42
C PRO A 20 3.30 -3.01 -18.19
N PRO A 21 3.15 -1.67 -18.29
CA PRO A 21 1.88 -0.99 -18.08
C PRO A 21 0.81 -1.29 -19.12
N VAL A 22 1.21 -1.71 -20.34
CA VAL A 22 0.30 -1.95 -21.46
C VAL A 22 0.06 -3.44 -21.63
N ASP A 23 1.14 -4.22 -21.62
CA ASP A 23 1.10 -5.64 -21.94
C ASP A 23 0.79 -6.53 -20.72
N GLY A 24 1.00 -5.99 -19.52
CA GLY A 24 0.82 -6.72 -18.26
C GLY A 24 1.73 -7.97 -18.16
N PHE A 25 1.34 -8.89 -17.29
CA PHE A 25 2.05 -10.17 -17.13
C PHE A 25 1.86 -11.11 -18.33
N GLY A 26 0.67 -11.10 -18.95
CA GLY A 26 0.33 -11.97 -20.08
C GLY A 26 1.14 -11.69 -21.36
N GLY A 27 1.70 -10.50 -21.51
CA GLY A 27 2.58 -10.16 -22.64
C GLY A 27 4.00 -10.73 -22.54
N ILE A 28 4.36 -11.41 -21.45
CA ILE A 28 5.68 -11.98 -21.25
C ILE A 28 5.84 -13.24 -22.13
N ARG A 29 6.76 -13.18 -23.09
CA ARG A 29 7.04 -14.28 -24.02
C ARG A 29 8.11 -15.22 -23.45
N GLY A 30 7.83 -16.53 -23.54
CA GLY A 30 8.80 -17.58 -23.24
C GLY A 30 9.33 -17.56 -21.81
N ASN A 31 8.51 -17.15 -20.83
CA ASN A 31 8.89 -17.04 -19.42
C ASN A 31 10.19 -16.24 -19.21
N CYS A 32 10.36 -15.15 -19.96
CA CYS A 32 11.60 -14.39 -19.94
C CYS A 32 11.83 -13.72 -18.57
N ALA A 33 12.79 -14.24 -17.80
CA ALA A 33 13.13 -13.75 -16.46
C ALA A 33 13.33 -12.22 -16.39
N ARG A 34 13.91 -11.61 -17.44
CA ARG A 34 14.11 -10.16 -17.49
C ARG A 34 12.82 -9.38 -17.67
N CYS A 35 11.87 -9.89 -18.47
CA CYS A 35 10.55 -9.28 -18.61
C CYS A 35 9.72 -9.45 -17.35
N ILE A 36 9.82 -10.60 -16.69
CA ILE A 36 9.19 -10.86 -15.39
C ILE A 36 9.68 -9.86 -14.36
N LEU A 37 10.99 -9.71 -14.19
CA LEU A 37 11.54 -8.75 -13.24
C LEU A 37 11.15 -7.30 -13.58
N LEU A 38 11.08 -6.96 -14.87
CA LEU A 38 10.63 -5.64 -15.32
C LEU A 38 9.18 -5.37 -14.92
N PHE A 39 8.31 -6.39 -15.03
CA PHE A 39 6.93 -6.35 -14.60
C PHE A 39 6.81 -6.20 -13.07
N GLU A 40 7.53 -7.03 -12.32
CA GLU A 40 7.52 -6.99 -10.84
C GLU A 40 7.96 -5.63 -10.29
N ILE A 41 8.98 -5.00 -10.89
CA ILE A 41 9.43 -3.65 -10.51
C ILE A 41 8.31 -2.63 -10.74
N TRP A 42 7.65 -2.70 -11.90
CA TRP A 42 6.55 -1.79 -12.23
C TRP A 42 5.36 -1.99 -11.27
N GLU A 43 4.92 -3.22 -11.07
CA GLU A 43 3.81 -3.55 -10.16
C GLU A 43 4.12 -3.11 -8.72
N SER A 44 5.33 -3.39 -8.23
CA SER A 44 5.80 -2.95 -6.92
C SER A 44 5.74 -1.44 -6.78
N SER A 45 6.08 -0.68 -7.84
CA SER A 45 6.00 0.77 -7.82
C SER A 45 4.55 1.27 -7.67
N LEU A 46 3.59 0.60 -8.32
CA LEU A 46 2.17 0.92 -8.17
C LEU A 46 1.67 0.61 -6.77
N ASN A 47 2.05 -0.56 -6.23
CA ASN A 47 1.67 -0.96 -4.88
C ASN A 47 2.23 0.02 -3.84
N LEU A 48 3.51 0.37 -3.94
CA LEU A 48 4.14 1.37 -3.09
C LEU A 48 3.41 2.72 -3.13
N ASN A 49 3.07 3.20 -4.33
CA ASN A 49 2.32 4.45 -4.48
C ASN A 49 0.93 4.39 -3.82
N LYS A 50 0.23 3.25 -3.93
CA LYS A 50 -1.06 3.04 -3.25
C LYS A 50 -0.90 3.06 -1.72
N LEU A 51 0.13 2.38 -1.20
CA LEU A 51 0.43 2.35 0.24
C LEU A 51 0.74 3.75 0.77
N ILE A 52 1.61 4.51 0.10
CA ILE A 52 1.95 5.89 0.50
C ILE A 52 0.71 6.79 0.54
N ARG A 53 -0.20 6.67 -0.45
CA ARG A 53 -1.44 7.48 -0.48
C ARG A 53 -2.44 7.09 0.61
N ARG A 54 -2.46 5.83 1.02
CA ARG A 54 -3.35 5.32 2.08
C ARG A 54 -2.81 5.55 3.47
N PHE A 55 -1.50 5.77 3.60
CA PHE A 55 -0.87 6.02 4.88
C PHE A 55 -1.28 7.40 5.39
N ASP A 56 -2.08 7.45 6.45
CA ASP A 56 -2.43 8.67 7.16
C ASP A 56 -1.28 9.02 8.13
N PRO A 57 -0.52 10.10 7.90
CA PRO A 57 0.61 10.46 8.77
C PRO A 57 0.17 10.95 10.15
N ALA A 58 -1.10 11.31 10.32
CA ALA A 58 -1.67 11.80 11.57
C ALA A 58 -2.32 10.70 12.41
N TYR A 59 -2.49 9.50 11.84
CA TYR A 59 -2.97 8.34 12.58
C TYR A 59 -1.83 7.76 13.41
N ASP A 60 -1.97 7.84 14.74
CA ASP A 60 -1.02 7.26 15.69
C ASP A 60 -1.47 5.85 16.05
N ASP A 61 -0.86 4.86 15.39
CA ASP A 61 -1.09 3.42 15.61
C ASP A 61 -0.83 2.97 17.06
N VAL A 62 -0.09 3.77 17.84
CA VAL A 62 0.26 3.49 19.23
C VAL A 62 -0.84 3.93 20.19
N GLN A 63 -1.65 4.93 19.83
CA GLN A 63 -2.80 5.30 20.63
C GLN A 63 -3.91 4.28 20.39
N ARG A 64 -4.10 3.40 21.39
CA ARG A 64 -5.26 2.51 21.45
C ARG A 64 -6.50 3.36 21.18
N PRO A 65 -7.32 3.06 20.15
CA PRO A 65 -8.55 3.80 19.91
C PRO A 65 -9.33 3.84 21.20
N ALA A 66 -9.79 5.04 21.59
CA ALA A 66 -10.52 5.23 22.83
C ALA A 66 -11.58 4.13 22.91
N SER A 67 -11.49 3.28 23.93
CA SER A 67 -12.51 2.27 24.16
C SER A 67 -13.86 2.98 24.08
N PRO A 68 -14.85 2.43 23.34
CA PRO A 68 -16.17 3.05 23.32
C PRO A 68 -16.55 3.28 24.78
N LEU A 69 -16.85 4.54 25.11
CA LEU A 69 -17.32 4.92 26.44
C LEU A 69 -18.44 3.93 26.75
N ASN A 70 -18.20 3.02 27.70
CA ASN A 70 -19.24 2.13 28.17
C ASN A 70 -20.40 3.04 28.57
N ASP A 71 -21.60 2.79 28.04
CA ASP A 71 -22.80 3.49 28.49
C ASP A 71 -22.79 3.46 30.02
N PRO A 72 -22.87 4.62 30.71
CA PRO A 72 -22.74 4.66 32.15
C PRO A 72 -23.80 3.75 32.78
N ASP A 73 -23.36 2.82 33.65
CA ASP A 73 -24.25 1.88 34.31
C ASP A 73 -25.34 2.67 35.05
N PRO A 74 -26.64 2.42 34.80
CA PRO A 74 -27.74 3.13 35.45
C PRO A 74 -27.68 3.08 36.98
N ARG A 75 -26.96 2.13 37.58
CA ARG A 75 -26.72 2.06 39.04
C ARG A 75 -25.73 3.11 39.56
N GLN A 76 -24.88 3.69 38.71
CA GLN A 76 -23.94 4.73 39.11
C GLN A 76 -24.61 6.13 39.14
N LEU A 77 -25.72 6.30 38.43
CA LEU A 77 -26.49 7.56 38.41
C LEU A 77 -27.27 7.82 39.72
N SER A 78 -27.61 6.77 40.46
CA SER A 78 -28.31 6.87 41.75
C SER A 78 -27.46 7.41 42.91
N LEU A 79 -26.15 7.63 42.71
CA LEU A 79 -25.25 8.19 43.73
C LEU A 79 -25.06 9.71 43.63
N LEU A 80 -25.71 10.35 42.66
CA LEU A 80 -25.59 11.79 42.38
C LEU A 80 -26.84 12.59 42.73
N ALA A 81 -27.84 11.95 43.35
CA ALA A 81 -29.07 12.60 43.78
C ALA A 81 -29.08 12.79 45.30
N ASP A 82 -28.85 14.03 45.74
CA ASP A 82 -29.30 14.59 47.01
C ASP A 82 -30.29 15.73 46.73
#